data_AF-A0A6P2CTE4-F1
#
_entry.id   AF-A0A6P2CTE4-F1
#
_cell.length_a   1.000
_cell.length_b   1.000
_cell.length_c   1.000
_cell.angle_alpha   90.00
_cell.angle_beta   90.00
_cell.angle_gamma   90.00
#
_symmetry.space_group_name_H-M   'P 1'
#
loop_
_entity.id
_entity.type
_entity.pdbx_description
1 polymer ?
#
loop_
_entity_poly.entity_id
_entity_poly.type
_entity_poly.pdbx_seq_one_letter_code
_entity_poly.pdbx_strand_id
1 'polypeptide(L)' 'MNPELIEVEVWVMVDENGDYEVSKDVDDLQPESGLASRMVKVTIKVPTPKAVELVATVAAEPDAGELKVA' A
#
# COMPACT_ATOMS: atom_id res chain seq x y z
N MET A 1 19.86 -7.78 1.77
CA MET A 1 18.98 -7.30 2.85
C MET A 1 17.63 -7.98 2.68
N ASN A 2 17.26 -8.87 3.60
CA ASN A 2 15.89 -9.39 3.62
C ASN A 2 14.94 -8.24 3.98
N PRO A 3 13.80 -8.07 3.31
CA PRO A 3 12.84 -7.06 3.69
C PRO A 3 12.33 -7.36 5.10
N GLU A 4 12.22 -6.34 5.96
CA GLU A 4 11.40 -6.46 7.16
C GLU A 4 9.96 -6.74 6.71
N LEU A 5 9.34 -7.75 7.32
CA LEU A 5 7.97 -8.16 7.03
C LEU A 5 7.08 -7.70 8.19
N ILE A 6 5.94 -7.11 7.87
CA ILE A 6 4.86 -6.85 8.82
C ILE A 6 3.77 -7.90 8.67
N GLU A 7 3.17 -8.31 9.79
CA GLU A 7 1.97 -9.15 9.81
C GLU A 7 0.72 -8.26 9.71
N VAL A 8 -0.16 -8.61 8.78
CA VAL A 8 -1.44 -7.93 8.55
C VAL A 8 -2.55 -8.97 8.68
N GLU A 9 -3.54 -8.69 9.52
CA GLU A 9 -4.74 -9.50 9.64
C GLU A 9 -5.88 -8.88 8.82
N VAL A 10 -6.58 -9.72 8.06
CA VAL A 10 -7.78 -9.36 7.29
C VAL A 10 -8.83 -10.45 7.43
N TRP A 11 -10.08 -10.08 7.23
CA TRP A 11 -11.21 -10.98 7.09
C TRP A 11 -11.62 -11.06 5.63
N VAL A 12 -11.91 -12.27 5.18
CA VAL A 12 -12.38 -12.55 3.83
C VAL A 12 -13.72 -13.27 3.93
N MET A 13 -14.75 -12.67 3.38
CA MET A 13 -16.03 -13.31 3.15
C MET A 13 -16.04 -13.90 1.75
N VAL A 14 -16.46 -15.16 1.61
CA VAL A 14 -16.64 -15.82 0.31
C VAL A 14 -18.04 -16.41 0.27
N ASP A 15 -18.79 -16.10 -0.78
CA ASP A 15 -20.12 -16.66 -1.00
C ASP A 15 -20.08 -17.99 -1.77
N GLU A 16 -21.25 -18.57 -2.02
CA GLU A 16 -21.38 -19.83 -2.78
C GLU A 16 -21.15 -19.70 -4.29
N ASN A 17 -21.24 -18.49 -4.83
CA ASN A 17 -20.92 -18.19 -6.24
C ASN A 17 -19.40 -18.07 -6.45
N GLY A 18 -18.64 -17.87 -5.38
CA GLY A 18 -17.20 -17.66 -5.39
C GLY A 18 -16.80 -16.18 -5.39
N ASP A 19 -17.76 -15.27 -5.25
CA ASP A 19 -17.50 -13.86 -5.03
C ASP A 19 -16.97 -13.63 -3.62
N TYR A 20 -16.12 -12.62 -3.46
CA TYR A 20 -15.46 -12.36 -2.18
C TYR A 20 -15.35 -10.87 -1.87
N GLU A 21 -15.36 -10.58 -0.57
CA GLU A 21 -15.12 -9.25 -0.02
C GLU A 21 -14.06 -9.34 1.09
N VAL A 22 -13.24 -8.29 1.21
CA VAL A 22 -12.12 -8.24 2.16
C VAL A 22 -12.21 -6.97 2.99
N SER A 23 -12.18 -7.11 4.31
CA SER A 23 -12.06 -5.98 5.23
C SER A 23 -11.05 -6.29 6.35
N LYS A 24 -10.56 -5.24 7.01
CA LYS A 24 -9.80 -5.36 8.25
C LYS A 24 -10.71 -5.58 9.46
N ASP A 25 -11.94 -5.12 9.36
CA ASP A 25 -12.98 -5.33 10.37
C ASP A 25 -13.97 -6.38 9.88
N VAL A 26 -14.34 -7.31 10.76
CA VAL A 26 -15.34 -8.33 10.41
C VAL A 26 -16.74 -7.73 10.35
N ASP A 27 -16.99 -6.65 11.08
CA ASP A 27 -18.31 -6.01 11.18
C ASP A 27 -18.68 -5.25 9.88
N ASP A 28 -17.69 -4.94 9.04
CA ASP A 28 -17.89 -4.35 7.72
C ASP A 28 -18.38 -5.36 6.68
N LEU A 29 -18.27 -6.67 6.96
CA LEU A 29 -18.61 -7.73 6.01
C LEU A 29 -20.01 -8.26 6.29
N GLN A 30 -20.91 -8.16 5.31
CA GLN A 30 -22.29 -8.61 5.45
C GLN A 30 -22.68 -9.62 4.37
N PRO A 31 -23.14 -10.83 4.74
CA PRO A 31 -23.58 -11.81 3.76
C PRO A 31 -24.83 -11.31 3.02
N GLU A 32 -24.87 -11.56 1.73
CA GLU A 32 -26.04 -11.25 0.93
C GLU A 32 -27.21 -12.18 1.30
N SER A 33 -28.43 -11.62 1.32
CA SER A 33 -29.62 -12.38 1.70
C SER A 33 -29.91 -13.48 0.68
N GLY A 34 -30.01 -14.72 1.18
CA GLY A 34 -30.34 -15.87 0.34
C GLY A 34 -29.12 -16.59 -0.26
N LEU A 35 -27.90 -16.10 0.01
CA LEU A 35 -26.68 -16.80 -0.34
C LEU A 35 -26.01 -17.39 0.90
N ALA A 36 -25.48 -18.60 0.78
CA ALA A 36 -24.57 -19.14 1.78
C ALA A 36 -23.22 -18.44 1.68
N SER A 37 -22.66 -18.03 2.82
CA SER A 37 -21.34 -17.39 2.89
C SER A 37 -20.50 -17.98 4.01
N ARG A 38 -19.18 -17.93 3.84
CA ARG A 38 -18.20 -18.30 4.88
C ARG A 38 -17.25 -17.14 5.15
N MET A 39 -16.79 -17.06 6.39
CA MET A 39 -15.85 -16.05 6.85
C MET A 39 -14.51 -16.70 7.19
N VAL A 40 -13.41 -16.11 6.72
CA VAL A 40 -12.05 -16.60 6.95
C VAL A 40 -11.16 -15.47 7.44
N LYS A 41 -10.51 -15.67 8.59
CA LYS A 41 -9.43 -14.77 9.05
C LYS A 41 -8.11 -15.17 8.40
N VAL A 42 -7.44 -14.22 7.77
CA VAL A 42 -6.16 -14.43 7.10
C VAL A 42 -5.10 -13.52 7.70
N THR A 43 -3.97 -14.10 8.09
CA THR A 43 -2.77 -13.35 8.52
C THR A 43 -1.73 -13.42 7.39
N ILE A 44 -1.36 -12.27 6.84
CA ILE A 44 -0.44 -12.15 5.70
C ILE A 44 0.83 -11.44 6.15
N LYS A 45 1.99 -11.94 5.73
CA LYS A 45 3.28 -11.26 5.90
C LYS A 45 3.60 -10.45 4.65
N VAL A 46 3.62 -9.12 4.76
CA VAL A 46 3.95 -8.23 3.63
C VAL A 46 5.21 -7.42 3.92
N PRO A 47 6.06 -7.14 2.92
CA PRO A 47 7.27 -6.35 3.13
C PRO A 47 6.94 -4.90 3.49
N THR A 48 7.65 -4.35 4.47
CA THR A 48 7.54 -2.93 4.84
C THR A 48 7.92 -2.05 3.66
N PRO A 49 7.10 -1.04 3.29
CA PRO A 49 7.46 -0.06 2.28
C PRO A 49 8.80 0.61 2.62
N LYS A 50 9.70 0.71 1.64
CA LYS A 50 10.98 1.42 1.82
C LYS A 50 10.82 2.87 1.37
N ALA A 51 11.20 3.81 2.22
CA ALA A 51 11.32 5.20 1.82
C ALA A 51 12.41 5.33 0.72
N VAL A 52 12.13 6.12 -0.31
CA VAL A 52 13.10 6.45 -1.36
C VAL A 52 13.63 7.85 -1.04
N GLU A 53 14.92 7.96 -0.82
CA GLU A 53 15.58 9.28 -0.74
C GLU A 53 15.87 9.78 -2.15
N LEU A 54 15.30 10.94 -2.49
CA LEU A 54 15.56 11.61 -3.75
C LEU A 54 16.79 12.50 -3.58
N VAL A 55 17.89 12.14 -4.25
CA VAL A 55 19.09 12.97 -4.32
C VAL A 55 19.09 13.69 -5.67
N ALA A 56 19.01 15.02 -5.64
CA ALA A 56 19.18 15.86 -6.81
C ALA A 56 20.53 16.58 -6.72
N THR A 57 21.30 16.53 -7.80
CA THR A 57 22.53 17.32 -7.95
C THR A 57 22.21 18.53 -8.81
N VAL A 58 22.36 19.74 -8.26
CA VAL A 58 22.25 20.98 -9.03
C VAL A 58 23.61 21.26 -9.66
N ALA A 59 23.66 21.37 -10.98
CA ALA A 59 24.87 21.79 -11.68
C ALA A 59 25.18 23.26 -11.35
N ALA A 60 26.45 23.60 -11.17
CA ALA A 60 26.87 24.99 -11.04
C ALA A 60 26.53 25.76 -12.32
N GLU A 61 25.96 26.96 -12.18
CA GLU A 61 25.80 27.87 -13.31
C GLU A 61 27.18 28.24 -13.88
N PRO A 62 27.41 28.12 -15.19
CA PRO A 62 28.61 28.66 -15.81
C PRO A 62 28.51 30.19 -15.83
N ASP A 63 29.40 30.81 -15.04
CA ASP A 63 29.74 32.24 -15.02
C ASP A 63 28.58 33.23 -14.88
N ALA A 64 28.48 33.85 -13.68
CA ALA A 64 27.76 35.10 -13.52
C ALA A 64 28.40 36.15 -14.43
N GLY A 65 27.79 36.37 -15.61
CA GLY A 65 28.27 37.35 -16.59
C GLY A 65 28.51 38.70 -15.93
N GLU A 66 29.63 39.35 -16.27
CA GLU A 66 30.01 40.65 -15.69
C GLU A 66 28.88 41.66 -15.86
N LEU A 67 28.39 42.20 -14.74
CA LEU A 67 27.49 43.35 -14.69
C LEU A 67 28.19 44.56 -15.30
N LYS A 68 27.82 44.94 -16.53
CA LYS A 68 28.19 46.25 -17.07
C LYS A 68 27.35 47.32 -16.39
N VAL A 69 27.97 48.02 -15.44
CA VAL A 69 27.41 49.26 -14.88
C VAL A 69 27.56 50.36 -15.94
N ALA A 70 26.44 50.97 -16.32
CA ALA A 70 26.37 52.10 -17.24
C ALA A 70 26.80 53.42 -16.56
#